data_AF-A0AAF0MHZ3-F1
#
_entry.id   AF-A0AAF0MHZ3-F1
#
_cell.length_a   1.000
_cell.length_b   1.000
_cell.length_c   1.000
_cell.angle_alpha   90.00
_cell.angle_beta   90.00
_cell.angle_gamma   90.00
#
_symmetry.space_group_name_H-M   'P 1'
#
loop_
_entity.id
_entity.type
_entity.pdbx_description
1 polymer ?
#
loop_
_entity_poly.entity_id
_entity_poly.type
_entity_poly.pdbx_seq_one_letter_code
_entity_poly.pdbx_strand_id
1 'polypeptide(L)'
;MNMNKAIAWTLRIGIVLGLILIVIGEFMTEGNPFLYYGVLILITSPMFAVVTAFIGLILEKDWKWAAVAGVVVAIVVSGAFLAMM
;
A
#
# COMPACT_ATOMS: atom_id res chain seq x y z
N MET A 1 1.63 -1.78 19.88
CA MET A 1 0.71 -1.11 18.94
C MET A 1 -0.18 -2.19 18.35
N ASN A 2 -1.52 -2.04 18.37
CA ASN A 2 -2.41 -3.10 17.86
C ASN A 2 -2.24 -3.25 16.34
N MET A 3 -1.80 -4.41 15.86
CA MET A 3 -1.52 -4.68 14.44
C MET A 3 -2.69 -4.30 13.53
N ASN A 4 -3.92 -4.65 13.94
CA ASN A 4 -5.13 -4.34 13.17
C ASN A 4 -5.34 -2.82 13.04
N LYS A 5 -5.01 -2.07 14.09
CA LYS A 5 -5.07 -0.61 14.07
C LYS A 5 -4.01 -0.03 13.14
N ALA A 6 -2.79 -0.58 13.14
CA ALA A 6 -1.70 -0.15 12.26
C ALA A 6 -2.08 -0.35 10.78
N ILE A 7 -2.55 -1.55 10.42
CA ILE A 7 -2.99 -1.89 9.07
C ILE A 7 -4.13 -0.95 8.62
N ALA A 8 -5.15 -0.76 9.46
CA ALA A 8 -6.28 0.12 9.15
C ALA A 8 -5.83 1.57 8.94
N TRP A 9 -4.87 2.06 9.71
CA TRP A 9 -4.30 3.39 9.53
C TRP A 9 -3.52 3.52 8.22
N THR A 10 -2.68 2.53 7.87
CA THR A 10 -1.94 2.53 6.60
C THR A 10 -2.89 2.61 5.40
N LEU A 11 -3.95 1.81 5.39
CA LEU A 11 -4.96 1.84 4.33
C LEU A 11 -5.71 3.18 4.27
N ARG A 12 -6.14 3.71 5.42
CA ARG A 12 -6.87 4.99 5.47
C ARG A 12 -6.01 6.14 4.96
N ILE A 13 -4.75 6.21 5.36
CA ILE A 13 -3.83 7.25 4.90
C ILE A 13 -3.63 7.13 3.38
N GLY A 14 -3.37 5.93 2.87
CA GLY A 14 -3.21 5.70 1.43
C GLY A 14 -4.45 6.11 0.63
N ILE A 15 -5.65 5.73 1.09
CA ILE A 15 -6.91 6.09 0.43
C ILE A 15 -7.14 7.60 0.46
N VAL A 16 -6.98 8.23 1.63
CA VAL A 16 -7.19 9.68 1.77
C VAL A 16 -6.21 10.47 0.91
N LEU A 17 -4.93 10.11 0.91
CA LEU A 17 -3.93 10.76 0.06
C LEU A 17 -4.22 10.57 -1.43
N GLY A 18 -4.57 9.35 -1.85
CA GLY A 18 -4.92 9.06 -3.24
C GLY A 18 -6.14 9.86 -3.71
N LEU A 19 -7.19 9.93 -2.89
CA LEU A 19 -8.39 10.71 -3.20
C LEU A 19 -8.11 12.22 -3.25
N ILE A 20 -7.32 12.76 -2.32
CA ILE A 20 -6.93 14.17 -2.34
C ILE A 20 -6.21 14.52 -3.65
N LEU A 21 -5.26 13.67 -4.09
CA LEU A 21 -4.54 13.88 -5.34
C LEU A 21 -5.43 13.81 -6.58
N ILE A 22 -6.40 12.87 -6.60
CA ILE A 22 -7.37 12.78 -7.69
C ILE A 22 -8.24 14.03 -7.74
N VAL A 23 -8.77 14.47 -6.59
CA VAL A 23 -9.59 15.68 -6.51
C VAL A 23 -8.80 16.90 -6.99
N ILE A 24 -7.56 17.07 -6.55
CA ILE A 24 -6.69 18.17 -7.02
C ILE A 24 -6.42 18.05 -8.53
N GLY A 25 -6.15 16.83 -9.02
CA GLY A 25 -5.88 16.57 -10.43
C GLY A 25 -7.07 16.91 -11.34
N GLU A 26 -8.29 16.68 -10.89
CA GLU A 26 -9.52 16.98 -11.63
C GLU A 26 -9.74 18.49 -11.84
N PHE A 27 -9.32 19.31 -10.88
CA PHE A 27 -9.43 20.78 -10.99
C PHE A 27 -8.23 21.43 -11.71
N MET A 28 -7.28 20.64 -12.21
CA MET A 28 -6.11 21.12 -12.93
C MET A 28 -6.29 20.96 -14.45
N THR A 29 -5.48 21.66 -15.24
CA THR A 29 -5.47 21.53 -16.70
C THR A 29 -5.13 20.11 -17.16
N GLU A 30 -5.66 19.72 -18.31
CA GLU A 30 -5.40 18.43 -18.93
C GLU A 30 -3.89 18.13 -19.05
N GLY A 31 -3.52 16.87 -18.78
CA GLY A 31 -2.12 16.42 -18.77
C GLY A 31 -1.40 16.55 -17.43
N ASN A 32 -2.10 16.94 -16.36
CA ASN A 32 -1.49 17.03 -15.03
C ASN A 32 -1.16 15.64 -14.44
N PRO A 33 0.07 15.41 -13.94
CA PRO A 33 0.47 14.13 -13.36
C PRO A 33 -0.20 13.80 -12.01
N PHE A 34 -0.88 14.73 -11.34
CA PHE A 34 -1.53 14.47 -10.04
C PHE A 34 -2.59 13.36 -10.10
N LEU A 35 -3.34 13.27 -11.21
CA LEU A 35 -4.34 12.22 -11.38
C LEU A 35 -3.68 10.84 -11.49
N TYR A 36 -2.58 10.76 -12.26
CA TYR A 36 -1.76 9.55 -12.39
C TYR A 36 -1.18 9.12 -11.03
N TYR A 37 -0.58 10.04 -10.28
CA TYR A 37 -0.03 9.73 -8.95
C TYR A 37 -1.12 9.35 -7.94
N GLY A 38 -2.28 10.00 -7.97
CA GLY A 38 -3.40 9.67 -7.09
C GLY A 38 -3.90 8.24 -7.32
N VAL A 39 -4.07 7.83 -8.57
CA VAL A 39 -4.44 6.45 -8.94
C VAL A 39 -3.35 5.47 -8.54
N LEU A 40 -2.07 5.78 -8.78
CA LEU A 40 -0.95 4.93 -8.37
C LEU A 40 -0.92 4.71 -6.84
N ILE A 41 -1.16 5.75 -6.04
CA ILE A 41 -1.20 5.62 -4.58
C ILE A 41 -2.35 4.70 -4.14
N LEU A 42 -3.52 4.79 -4.78
CA LEU A 42 -4.63 3.88 -4.49
C LEU A 42 -4.30 2.42 -4.83
N ILE A 43 -3.65 2.17 -5.96
CA ILE A 43 -3.25 0.82 -6.38
C ILE A 43 -2.16 0.25 -5.45
N THR A 44 -1.21 1.08 -5.03
CA THR A 44 -0.07 0.65 -4.21
C THR A 44 -0.37 0.62 -2.70
N SER A 45 -1.40 1.34 -2.23
CA SER A 45 -1.88 1.34 -0.84
C SER A 45 -1.99 -0.05 -0.18
N PRO A 46 -2.66 -1.05 -0.78
CA PRO A 46 -2.75 -2.39 -0.20
C PRO A 46 -1.39 -3.07 -0.04
N MET A 47 -0.38 -2.77 -0.88
CA MET A 47 0.96 -3.33 -0.71
C MET A 47 1.62 -2.87 0.60
N PHE A 48 1.48 -1.59 0.95
CA PHE A 48 1.97 -1.06 2.22
C PHE A 48 1.26 -1.68 3.43
N ALA A 49 -0.03 -2.00 3.29
CA ALA A 49 -0.77 -2.70 4.33
C ALA A 49 -0.24 -4.12 4.58
N VAL A 50 0.11 -4.87 3.52
CA VAL A 50 0.75 -6.19 3.64
C VAL A 50 2.09 -6.09 4.35
N VAL A 51 2.94 -5.11 4.00
CA VAL A 51 4.23 -4.89 4.68
C VAL A 51 4.02 -4.56 6.16
N THR A 52 3.04 -3.72 6.47
CA THR A 52 2.67 -3.37 7.85
C THR A 52 2.22 -4.62 8.62
N ALA A 53 1.42 -5.48 8.00
CA ALA A 53 0.97 -6.73 8.59
C ALA A 53 2.14 -7.69 8.84
N PHE A 54 3.04 -7.86 7.88
CA PHE A 54 4.23 -8.71 8.01
C PHE A 54 5.11 -8.27 9.18
N ILE A 55 5.39 -6.96 9.29
CA ILE A 55 6.15 -6.40 10.42
C ILE A 55 5.42 -6.66 11.75
N GLY A 56 4.10 -6.45 11.79
CA GLY A 56 3.27 -6.72 12.97
C GLY A 56 3.38 -8.18 13.43
N LEU A 57 3.27 -9.13 12.50
CA LEU A 57 3.34 -10.56 12.78
C LEU A 57 4.72 -11.00 13.30
N ILE A 58 5.80 -10.43 12.76
CA ILE A 58 7.15 -10.67 13.27
C ILE A 58 7.29 -10.15 14.71
N LEU A 59 6.78 -8.96 14.99
CA LEU A 59 6.84 -8.35 16.32
C LEU A 59 6.00 -9.12 17.36
N GLU A 60 4.86 -9.68 16.94
CA GLU A 60 4.01 -10.55 17.76
C GLU A 60 4.59 -11.97 17.90
N LYS A 61 5.72 -12.28 17.24
CA LYS A 61 6.38 -13.59 17.19
C LYS A 61 5.48 -14.70 16.65
N ASP A 62 4.50 -14.33 15.83
CA ASP A 62 3.61 -15.28 15.19
C ASP A 62 4.20 -15.76 13.87
N TRP A 63 5.14 -16.70 13.99
CA TRP A 63 5.92 -17.19 12.85
C TRP A 63 5.10 -17.90 11.78
N LYS A 64 3.97 -18.53 12.15
CA LYS A 64 3.10 -19.24 11.20
C LYS A 64 2.44 -18.24 10.25
N TRP A 65 1.87 -17.19 10.80
CA TRP A 65 1.20 -16.15 10.01
C TRP A 65 2.22 -15.22 9.34
N ALA A 66 3.36 -14.94 9.98
CA ALA A 66 4.44 -14.18 9.36
C ALA A 66 4.95 -14.85 8.07
N ALA A 67 5.07 -16.17 8.04
CA ALA A 67 5.47 -16.90 6.82
C ALA A 67 4.46 -16.70 5.68
N VAL A 68 3.16 -16.78 5.97
CA VAL A 68 2.10 -16.53 4.96
C VAL A 68 2.18 -15.10 4.44
N ALA A 69 2.28 -14.11 5.33
CA ALA A 69 2.45 -12.71 4.92
C ALA A 69 3.75 -12.51 4.11
N GLY A 70 4.83 -13.22 4.45
CA GLY A 70 6.09 -13.19 3.71
C GLY A 70 5.95 -13.68 2.27
N VAL A 71 5.16 -14.73 2.01
CA VAL A 71 4.85 -15.18 0.65
C VAL A 71 4.11 -14.09 -0.13
N VAL A 72 3.14 -13.42 0.48
CA VAL A 72 2.41 -12.31 -0.16
C VAL A 72 3.35 -11.16 -0.49
N VAL A 73 4.24 -10.79 0.44
CA VAL A 73 5.27 -9.76 0.20
C VAL A 73 6.19 -10.18 -0.96
N ALA A 74 6.61 -11.45 -1.02
CA ALA A 74 7.45 -11.95 -2.11
C ALA A 74 6.77 -11.86 -3.48
N ILE A 75 5.47 -12.19 -3.57
CA ILE A 75 4.68 -12.05 -4.81
C ILE A 75 4.52 -10.58 -5.21
N VAL A 76 4.28 -9.70 -4.23
CA VAL A 76 4.17 -8.25 -4.47
C VAL A 76 5.48 -7.69 -5.01
N VAL A 77 6.62 -8.05 -4.40
CA VAL A 77 7.95 -7.59 -4.81
C VAL A 77 8.32 -8.16 -6.18
N SER A 78 8.04 -9.43 -6.45
CA SER A 78 8.32 -10.02 -7.76
C SER A 78 7.46 -9.42 -8.86
N GLY A 79 6.18 -9.16 -8.60
CA GLY A 79 5.30 -8.44 -9.52
C GLY A 79 5.78 -7.01 -9.80
N ALA A 80 6.20 -6.28 -8.77
CA ALA A 80 6.77 -4.95 -8.91
C ALA A 80 8.07 -4.96 -9.72
N PHE A 81 8.94 -5.96 -9.47
CA PHE A 81 10.19 -6.13 -10.20
C PHE A 81 9.95 -6.42 -11.68
N LEU A 82 9.01 -7.32 -12.01
CA LEU A 82 8.62 -7.62 -13.39
C LEU A 82 8.04 -6.41 -14.12
N ALA A 83 7.30 -5.55 -13.42
CA ALA A 83 6.75 -4.33 -14.01
C ALA A 83 7.81 -3.25 -14.32
N MET A 84 9.01 -3.35 -13.72
CA MET A 84 10.12 -2.42 -13.95
C MET A 84 11.07 -2.86 -15.07
N MET A 85 10.95 -4.10 -15.55
CA MET A 85 11.79 -4.69 -16.61
C MET A 85 11.15 -4.50 -17.98
#